data_AF-A0AAW6YKZ8-F1
#
_entry.id   AF-A0AAW6YKZ8-F1
#
_cell.length_a   1.000
_cell.length_b   1.000
_cell.length_c   1.000
_cell.angle_alpha   90.00
_cell.angle_beta   90.00
_cell.angle_gamma   90.00
#
_symmetry.space_group_name_H-M   'P 1'
#
loop_
_entity.id
_entity.type
_entity.pdbx_description
1 polymer ?
#
loop_
_entity_poly.entity_id
_entity_poly.type
_entity_poly.pdbx_seq_one_letter_code
_entity_poly.pdbx_strand_id
1 'polypeptide(L)'
;RLTAQGENHAVTDKLLDQAQEEILDLVGEYYYGSGYNYLPMDALFDYLNQEGKTIAFAESLTGGLAAHLLVNHEGSSKIFKGSTVSYSEYAKAHVIGVSQATLDQE
;
A
#
# COMPACT_ATOMS: atom_id res chain seq x y z
N ARG A 1 -16.02 8.64 0.38
CA ARG A 1 -16.77 8.98 1.62
C ARG A 1 -18.25 8.91 1.30
N LEU A 2 -18.98 8.02 1.97
CA LEU A 2 -20.44 7.95 1.88
C LEU A 2 -21.06 8.67 3.08
N THR A 3 -22.22 9.29 2.88
CA THR A 3 -22.97 9.96 3.96
C THR A 3 -24.45 9.72 3.68
N ALA A 4 -25.17 9.29 4.70
CA ALA A 4 -26.61 9.04 4.63
C ALA A 4 -27.32 9.80 5.74
N GLN A 5 -28.57 10.16 5.49
CA GLN A 5 -29.47 10.76 6.47
C GLN A 5 -30.75 9.92 6.52
N GLY A 6 -31.23 9.63 7.71
CA GLY A 6 -32.39 8.77 7.93
C GLY A 6 -32.86 8.86 9.37
N GLU A 7 -34.00 8.22 9.66
CA GLU A 7 -34.67 8.30 10.96
C GLU A 7 -33.89 7.61 12.09
N ASN A 8 -33.07 6.61 11.75
CA ASN A 8 -32.24 5.86 12.68
C ASN A 8 -31.05 5.21 11.96
N HIS A 9 -30.12 4.65 12.74
CA HIS A 9 -28.92 3.98 12.23
C HIS A 9 -29.22 2.82 11.27
N ALA A 10 -30.21 1.97 11.56
CA ALA A 10 -30.52 0.83 10.71
C ALA A 10 -30.95 1.26 9.29
N VAL A 11 -31.69 2.37 9.16
CA VAL A 11 -32.05 2.94 7.85
C VAL A 11 -30.82 3.50 7.16
N THR A 12 -29.98 4.26 7.85
CA THR A 12 -28.80 4.87 7.23
C THR A 12 -27.75 3.83 6.83
N ASP A 13 -27.54 2.80 7.64
CA ASP A 13 -26.57 1.73 7.37
C ASP A 13 -26.96 0.97 6.11
N LYS A 14 -28.25 0.64 5.96
CA LYS A 14 -28.75 0.03 4.72
C LYS A 14 -28.54 0.90 3.48
N LEU A 15 -28.75 2.21 3.59
CA LEU A 15 -28.51 3.16 2.49
C LEU A 15 -27.02 3.23 2.14
N LEU A 16 -26.15 3.21 3.14
CA LEU A 16 -24.70 3.22 2.95
C LEU A 16 -24.22 1.93 2.29
N ASP A 17 -24.69 0.77 2.77
CA ASP A 17 -24.34 -0.55 2.23
C ASP A 17 -24.76 -0.68 0.77
N GLN A 18 -26.01 -0.28 0.45
CA GLN A 18 -26.49 -0.32 -0.93
C GLN A 18 -25.65 0.59 -1.85
N ALA A 19 -25.39 1.84 -1.43
CA ALA A 19 -24.57 2.75 -2.22
C ALA A 19 -23.13 2.23 -2.37
N GLN A 20 -22.59 1.58 -1.34
CA GLN A 20 -21.28 0.95 -1.41
C GLN A 20 -21.26 -0.19 -2.42
N GLU A 21 -22.23 -1.10 -2.38
CA GLU A 21 -22.36 -2.23 -3.30
C GLU A 21 -22.44 -1.75 -4.76
N GLU A 22 -23.31 -0.78 -5.05
CA GLU A 22 -23.44 -0.20 -6.40
C GLU A 22 -22.12 0.43 -6.91
N ILE A 23 -21.33 1.04 -6.02
CA ILE A 23 -20.02 1.60 -6.39
C ILE A 23 -19.01 0.47 -6.60
N LEU A 24 -18.98 -0.53 -5.73
CA LEU A 24 -18.04 -1.64 -5.82
C LEU A 24 -18.33 -2.53 -7.04
N ASP A 25 -19.57 -2.63 -7.50
CA ASP A 25 -19.87 -3.31 -8.77
C ASP A 25 -19.20 -2.63 -9.97
N LEU A 26 -18.97 -1.32 -9.90
CA LEU A 26 -18.34 -0.54 -10.98
C LEU A 26 -16.81 -0.50 -10.86
N VAL A 27 -16.28 -0.38 -9.64
CA VAL A 27 -14.84 -0.10 -9.41
C VAL A 27 -14.19 -1.01 -8.36
N GLY A 28 -14.84 -2.11 -7.99
CA GLY A 28 -14.42 -3.00 -6.92
C GLY A 28 -13.06 -3.65 -7.15
N GLU A 29 -12.63 -3.79 -8.40
CA GLU A 29 -11.26 -4.24 -8.75
C GLU A 29 -10.17 -3.34 -8.11
N TYR A 30 -10.45 -2.05 -7.92
CA TYR A 30 -9.52 -1.08 -7.35
C TYR A 30 -9.71 -0.87 -5.85
N TYR A 31 -10.67 -1.57 -5.24
CA TYR A 31 -10.98 -1.41 -3.82
C TYR A 31 -9.98 -2.17 -2.96
N TYR A 32 -9.28 -1.45 -2.09
CA TYR A 32 -8.30 -2.02 -1.16
C TYR A 32 -8.73 -1.90 0.31
N GLY A 33 -9.84 -1.23 0.61
CA GLY A 33 -10.35 -1.08 1.96
C GLY A 33 -11.07 0.25 2.20
N SER A 34 -11.59 0.40 3.41
CA SER A 34 -12.31 1.59 3.85
C SER A 34 -11.88 2.02 5.24
N GLY A 35 -11.72 3.33 5.43
CA GLY A 35 -11.32 3.92 6.70
C GLY A 35 -10.93 5.38 6.48
N TYR A 36 -10.79 6.14 7.56
CA TYR A 36 -10.26 7.50 7.46
C TYR A 36 -8.76 7.45 7.21
N ASN A 37 -8.28 8.12 6.16
CA ASN A 37 -6.89 8.08 5.72
C ASN A 37 -6.33 6.68 5.43
N TYR A 38 -7.18 5.72 5.03
CA TYR A 38 -6.75 4.37 4.68
C TYR A 38 -6.06 4.35 3.30
N LEU A 39 -4.80 3.94 3.26
CA LEU A 39 -3.93 3.90 2.09
C LEU A 39 -3.73 2.46 1.60
N PRO A 40 -3.34 2.26 0.33
CA PRO A 40 -2.99 0.94 -0.18
C PRO A 40 -1.89 0.24 0.63
N MET A 41 -0.99 1.02 1.25
CA MET A 41 0.08 0.47 2.09
C MET A 41 -0.45 -0.15 3.39
N ASP A 42 -1.59 0.33 3.89
CA ASP A 42 -2.25 -0.24 5.06
C ASP A 42 -2.78 -1.65 4.75
N ALA A 43 -3.48 -1.78 3.62
CA ALA A 43 -3.98 -3.08 3.14
C ALA A 43 -2.83 -4.07 2.90
N LEU A 44 -1.70 -3.59 2.34
CA LEU A 44 -0.52 -4.43 2.13
C LEU A 44 0.11 -4.89 3.44
N PHE A 45 0.21 -4.00 4.43
CA PHE A 45 0.72 -4.33 5.77
C PHE A 45 -0.14 -5.42 6.43
N ASP A 46 -1.46 -5.24 6.43
CA ASP A 46 -2.41 -6.18 7.02
C ASP A 46 -2.31 -7.56 6.35
N TYR A 47 -2.27 -7.58 5.01
CA TYR A 47 -2.13 -8.81 4.23
C TYR A 47 -0.81 -9.54 4.54
N LEU A 48 0.33 -8.85 4.47
CA LEU A 48 1.64 -9.47 4.72
C LEU A 48 1.76 -10.00 6.14
N ASN A 49 1.22 -9.27 7.12
CA ASN A 49 1.23 -9.67 8.52
C ASN A 49 0.34 -10.90 8.76
N GLN A 50 -0.85 -10.96 8.15
CA GLN A 50 -1.72 -12.14 8.19
C GLN A 50 -1.06 -13.37 7.54
N GLU A 51 -0.37 -13.18 6.43
CA GLU A 51 0.29 -14.24 5.67
C GLU A 51 1.66 -14.65 6.26
N GLY A 52 2.16 -13.94 7.27
CA GLY A 52 3.50 -14.16 7.83
C GLY A 52 4.64 -13.92 6.82
N LYS A 53 4.42 -13.06 5.82
CA LYS A 53 5.39 -12.76 4.76
C LYS A 53 6.17 -11.48 5.06
N THR A 54 7.35 -11.37 4.48
CA THR A 54 8.19 -10.17 4.56
C THR A 54 8.31 -9.47 3.22
N ILE A 55 8.57 -8.17 3.24
CA ILE A 55 8.82 -7.33 2.07
C ILE A 55 10.10 -6.48 2.26
N ALA A 56 10.73 -6.11 1.15
CA ALA A 56 11.85 -5.18 1.08
C ALA A 56 11.71 -4.29 -0.16
N PHE A 57 12.33 -3.11 -0.14
CA PHE A 57 12.28 -2.15 -1.25
C PHE A 57 13.68 -1.75 -1.72
N ALA A 58 13.84 -1.58 -3.03
CA ALA A 58 14.93 -0.82 -3.64
C ALA A 58 14.31 0.40 -4.35
N GLU A 59 14.58 1.60 -3.85
CA GLU A 59 13.89 2.83 -4.25
C GLU A 59 14.82 3.77 -5.02
N SER A 60 14.41 4.21 -6.21
CA SER A 60 15.08 5.30 -6.94
C SER A 60 14.28 6.60 -6.76
N LEU A 61 13.42 6.96 -7.72
CA LEU A 61 12.65 8.21 -7.76
C LEU A 61 11.82 8.47 -6.49
N THR A 62 11.32 7.42 -5.85
CA THR A 62 10.52 7.53 -4.62
C THR A 62 11.34 7.89 -3.39
N GLY A 63 12.67 7.74 -3.43
CA GLY A 63 13.59 8.26 -2.42
C GLY A 63 13.40 7.74 -1.00
N GLY A 64 12.73 6.60 -0.80
CA GLY A 64 12.42 6.07 0.53
C GLY A 64 10.96 6.22 0.94
N LEU A 65 10.09 6.78 0.08
CA LEU A 65 8.67 6.98 0.39
C LEU A 65 7.94 5.67 0.68
N ALA A 66 8.22 4.59 -0.07
CA ALA A 66 7.55 3.31 0.17
C ALA A 66 7.95 2.74 1.54
N ALA A 67 9.24 2.76 1.87
CA ALA A 67 9.73 2.39 3.19
C ALA A 67 9.12 3.26 4.29
N HIS A 68 9.05 4.59 4.09
CA HIS A 68 8.44 5.53 5.03
C HIS A 68 6.98 5.21 5.34
N LEU A 69 6.17 4.97 4.30
CA LEU A 69 4.77 4.61 4.46
C LEU A 69 4.62 3.31 5.26
N LEU A 70 5.45 2.30 4.99
CA LEU A 70 5.36 1.02 5.68
C LEU A 70 5.82 1.08 7.15
N VAL A 71 6.87 1.86 7.47
CA VAL A 71 7.35 1.96 8.87
C VAL A 71 6.42 2.76 9.78
N ASN A 72 5.49 3.53 9.22
CA ASN A 72 4.46 4.24 9.99
C ASN A 72 3.45 3.28 10.66
N HIS A 73 3.43 2.00 10.28
CA HIS A 73 2.65 0.97 10.96
C HIS A 73 3.37 0.45 12.20
N GLU A 74 2.65 0.42 13.33
CA GLU A 74 3.13 -0.24 14.54
C GLU A 74 3.37 -1.74 14.26
N GLY A 75 4.54 -2.25 14.65
CA GLY A 75 4.90 -3.64 14.39
C GLY A 75 5.42 -3.94 12.97
N SER A 76 5.64 -2.92 12.14
CA SER A 76 6.26 -3.02 10.81
C SER A 76 7.54 -3.84 10.76
N SER A 77 8.35 -3.84 11.83
CA SER A 77 9.57 -4.65 11.93
C SER A 77 9.36 -6.17 11.79
N LYS A 78 8.13 -6.67 11.99
CA LYS A 78 7.78 -8.08 11.78
C LYS A 78 7.89 -8.46 10.30
N ILE A 79 7.36 -7.59 9.42
CA ILE A 79 7.25 -7.84 7.97
C ILE A 79 8.29 -7.09 7.14
N PHE A 80 8.88 -6.02 7.67
CA PHE A 80 9.83 -5.17 6.95
C PHE A 80 11.20 -5.21 7.63
N LYS A 81 12.20 -5.72 6.91
CA LYS A 81 13.58 -5.88 7.43
C LYS A 81 14.52 -4.77 6.98
N GLY A 82 14.17 -4.06 5.92
CA GLY A 82 14.93 -2.93 5.43
C GLY A 82 14.61 -2.59 3.98
N SER A 83 15.14 -1.46 3.56
CA SER A 83 15.14 -1.01 2.17
C SER A 83 16.49 -0.40 1.81
N THR A 84 16.69 -0.12 0.54
CA THR A 84 17.82 0.66 0.04
C THR A 84 17.31 1.72 -0.91
N VAL A 85 17.79 2.95 -0.78
CA VAL A 85 17.58 3.98 -1.80
C VAL A 85 18.73 3.89 -2.80
N SER A 86 18.47 3.36 -3.98
CA SER A 86 19.42 3.16 -5.08
C SER A 86 19.14 4.15 -6.23
N TYR A 87 19.31 5.44 -5.96
CA TYR A 87 18.98 6.52 -6.90
C TYR A 87 19.95 6.60 -8.09
N SER A 88 21.24 6.39 -7.86
CA SER A 88 22.28 6.48 -8.89
C SER A 88 22.58 5.12 -9.54
N GLU A 89 23.06 5.14 -10.78
CA GLU A 89 23.58 3.95 -11.47
C GLU A 89 24.65 3.25 -10.61
N TYR A 90 25.55 4.03 -9.99
CA TYR A 90 26.53 3.50 -9.04
C TYR A 90 25.86 2.70 -7.92
N ALA A 91 24.82 3.23 -7.27
CA ALA A 91 24.13 2.54 -6.18
C ALA A 91 23.39 1.29 -6.68
N LYS A 92 22.76 1.35 -7.86
CA LYS A 92 22.12 0.18 -8.49
C LYS A 92 23.13 -0.93 -8.76
N ALA A 93 24.27 -0.61 -9.35
CA ALA A 93 25.30 -1.60 -9.68
C ALA A 93 26.02 -2.16 -8.43
N HIS A 94 26.41 -1.29 -7.48
CA HIS A 94 27.35 -1.66 -6.42
C HIS A 94 26.69 -1.94 -5.06
N VAL A 95 25.48 -1.42 -4.79
CA VAL A 95 24.78 -1.66 -3.51
C VAL A 95 23.80 -2.81 -3.63
N ILE A 96 23.00 -2.84 -4.70
CA ILE A 96 21.98 -3.88 -4.90
C ILE A 96 22.31 -4.86 -6.06
N GLY A 97 23.45 -4.67 -6.75
CA GLY A 97 23.98 -5.68 -7.68
C GLY A 97 23.28 -5.76 -9.04
N VAL A 98 22.65 -4.68 -9.53
CA VAL A 98 22.06 -4.66 -10.87
C VAL A 98 23.15 -4.83 -11.92
N SER A 99 22.94 -5.74 -12.88
CA SER A 99 23.91 -6.01 -13.93
C SER A 99 24.07 -4.82 -14.88
N GLN A 100 25.28 -4.58 -15.39
CA GLN A 100 25.52 -3.50 -16.36
C GLN A 100 24.65 -3.68 -17.62
N ALA A 101 24.49 -4.92 -18.09
CA ALA A 101 23.63 -5.21 -19.24
C ALA A 101 22.16 -4.79 -19.03
N THR A 102 21.68 -4.73 -17.79
CA THR A 102 20.35 -4.20 -17.45
C THR A 102 20.35 -2.67 -17.40
N LEU A 103 21.41 -2.06 -16.83
CA LEU A 103 21.54 -0.60 -16.71
C LEU A 103 21.70 0.08 -18.07
N ASP A 104 22.40 -0.56 -19.00
CA ASP A 104 22.61 -0.04 -20.36
C ASP A 104 21.31 0.00 -21.19
N GLN A 105 20.22 -0.63 -20.72
CA GLN A 105 18.90 -0.62 -21.35
C GLN A 105 17.92 0.37 -20.72
N GLU A 106 18.32 1.05 -19.63
CA GLU A 106 17.50 2.04 -18.92
C GLU A 106 17.44 3.38 -19.69
#